data_AF-A0A521VHB0-F1
#
_entry.id   AF-A0A521VHB0-F1
#
_cell.length_a   1.000
_cell.length_b   1.000
_cell.length_c   1.000
_cell.angle_alpha   90.00
_cell.angle_beta   90.00
_cell.angle_gamma   90.00
#
_symmetry.space_group_name_H-M   'P 1'
#
loop_
_entity.id
_entity.type
_entity.pdbx_description
1 polymer ?
#
loop_
_entity_poly.entity_id
_entity_poly.type
_entity_poly.pdbx_seq_one_letter_code
_entity_poly.pdbx_strand_id
1 'polypeptide(L)'
;MNDEKIKVRVTKSGQLLDVVVLNKRLDVIQIVLGEGIHNVRCDLLPTRNGTAYVGNAMGREIVYERSREDVKADLARAAGFRDFKAT
;
A
#
# COMPACT_ATOMS: atom_id res chain seq x y z
N MET A 1 12.65 11.20 8.24
CA MET A 1 11.72 10.52 7.33
C MET A 1 11.10 9.36 8.09
N ASN A 2 9.77 9.29 8.20
CA ASN A 2 9.09 8.05 8.58
C ASN A 2 8.39 7.57 7.31
N ASP A 3 8.98 6.60 6.63
CA ASP A 3 8.37 5.97 5.47
C ASP A 3 7.18 5.11 5.93
N GLU A 4 5.99 5.36 5.37
CA GLU A 4 4.80 4.56 5.67
C GLU A 4 5.04 3.12 5.23
N LYS A 5 4.80 2.16 6.14
CA LYS A 5 4.86 0.73 5.84
C LYS A 5 3.49 0.10 5.95
N ILE A 6 3.17 -0.78 5.00
CA ILE A 6 1.95 -1.59 5.00
C ILE A 6 2.30 -3.07 4.89
N LYS A 7 1.40 -3.93 5.40
CA LYS A 7 1.52 -5.38 5.27
C LYS A 7 0.74 -5.88 4.06
N VAL A 8 1.40 -6.63 3.18
CA VAL A 8 0.78 -7.31 2.03
C VAL A 8 0.94 -8.81 2.16
N ARG A 9 -0.04 -9.56 1.65
CA ARG A 9 -0.03 -11.03 1.62
C ARG A 9 0.37 -11.53 0.24
N VAL A 10 1.34 -12.44 0.16
CA VAL A 10 1.67 -13.17 -1.07
C VAL A 10 0.65 -14.30 -1.26
N THR A 11 -0.20 -14.24 -2.28
CA THR A 11 -1.32 -15.19 -2.44
C THR A 11 -0.85 -16.65 -2.53
N LYS A 12 0.25 -16.89 -3.26
CA LYS A 12 0.78 -18.25 -3.47
C LYS A 12 1.29 -18.91 -2.19
N SER A 13 1.85 -18.14 -1.26
CA SER A 13 2.56 -18.66 -0.08
C SER A 13 1.86 -18.34 1.23
N GLY A 14 0.88 -17.43 1.23
CA GLY A 14 0.27 -16.88 2.44
C GLY A 14 1.18 -15.97 3.28
N GLN A 15 2.44 -15.81 2.89
CA GLN A 15 3.42 -15.01 3.62
C GLN A 15 3.01 -13.54 3.65
N LEU A 16 3.12 -12.92 4.83
CA LEU A 16 2.96 -11.48 5.01
C LEU A 16 4.32 -10.78 4.87
N LEU A 17 4.35 -9.67 4.13
CA LEU A 17 5.52 -8.85 3.89
C LEU A 17 5.23 -7.41 4.29
N ASP A 18 6.16 -6.75 4.95
CA ASP A 18 6.13 -5.30 5.16
C ASP A 18 6.77 -4.61 3.95
N VAL A 19 6.05 -3.67 3.35
CA VAL A 19 6.47 -2.93 2.16
C VAL A 19 6.37 -1.44 2.40
N VAL A 20 7.22 -0.67 1.73
CA VAL A 20 7.23 0.80 1.86
C VAL A 20 6.26 1.41 0.86
N VAL A 21 5.45 2.36 1.30
CA VAL A 21 4.52 3.12 0.45
C VAL A 21 5.22 4.35 -0.13
N LEU A 22 5.24 4.46 -1.45
CA LEU A 22 5.73 5.64 -2.18
C LEU A 22 4.61 6.65 -2.45
N ASN A 23 3.44 6.16 -2.84
CA ASN A 23 2.28 6.99 -3.14
C ASN A 23 1.01 6.23 -2.77
N LYS A 24 0.05 6.91 -2.14
CA LYS A 24 -1.19 6.30 -1.69
C LYS A 24 -2.37 7.11 -2.22
N ARG A 25 -3.12 6.52 -3.14
CA ARG A 25 -4.38 7.05 -3.70
C ARG A 25 -5.43 5.94 -3.69
N LEU A 26 -6.68 6.31 -3.97
CA LEU A 26 -7.80 5.37 -3.99
C LEU A 26 -7.81 4.47 -5.24
N ASP A 27 -7.23 4.96 -6.33
CA ASP A 27 -7.13 4.28 -7.61
C ASP A 27 -5.85 3.45 -7.74
N VAL A 28 -4.77 3.86 -7.05
CA VAL A 28 -3.48 3.16 -7.06
C VAL A 28 -2.72 3.41 -5.77
N ILE A 29 -2.07 2.37 -5.25
CA ILE A 29 -1.08 2.47 -4.18
C ILE A 29 0.25 1.96 -4.73
N GLN A 30 1.24 2.83 -4.77
CA GLN A 30 2.59 2.51 -5.24
C GLN A 30 3.45 2.11 -4.05
N ILE A 31 4.05 0.93 -4.12
CA ILE A 31 4.87 0.37 -3.04
C ILE A 31 6.23 -0.08 -3.56
N VAL A 32 7.15 -0.30 -2.62
CA VAL A 32 8.47 -0.88 -2.85
C VAL A 32 8.63 -2.13 -2.00
N LEU A 33 8.95 -3.25 -2.67
CA LEU A 33 9.44 -4.47 -2.03
C LEU A 33 10.97 -4.49 -2.03
N GLY A 34 11.55 -4.93 -0.92
CA GLY A 34 12.99 -5.06 -0.75
C GLY A 34 13.63 -3.79 -0.19
N GLU A 35 14.93 -3.90 0.10
CA GLU A 35 15.73 -2.84 0.71
C GLU A 35 16.99 -2.58 -0.13
N GLY A 36 17.50 -1.34 -0.08
CA GLY A 36 18.71 -0.94 -0.80
C GLY A 36 18.57 -1.02 -2.32
N ILE A 37 19.63 -1.47 -3.01
CA ILE A 37 19.69 -1.50 -4.48
C ILE A 37 18.81 -2.61 -5.09
N HIS A 38 18.41 -3.60 -4.30
CA HIS A 38 17.57 -4.72 -4.74
C HIS A 38 16.12 -4.46 -4.34
N ASN A 39 15.54 -3.40 -4.91
CA ASN A 39 14.16 -3.03 -4.66
C ASN A 39 13.35 -3.05 -5.95
N VAL A 40 12.06 -3.37 -5.82
CA VAL A 40 11.12 -3.42 -6.95
C VAL A 40 9.91 -2.57 -6.61
N ARG A 41 9.55 -1.66 -7.52
CA ARG A 41 8.30 -0.90 -7.46
C ARG A 41 7.15 -1.77 -7.97
N CYS A 42 6.01 -1.66 -7.30
CA CYS A 42 4.79 -2.37 -7.67
C CYS A 42 3.60 -1.44 -7.45
N ASP A 43 2.67 -1.44 -8.40
CA ASP A 43 1.39 -0.75 -8.27
C ASP A 43 0.34 -1.74 -7.77
N LEU A 44 -0.37 -1.38 -6.71
CA LEU A 44 -1.52 -2.10 -6.21
C LEU A 44 -2.79 -1.39 -6.67
N LEU A 45 -3.65 -2.12 -7.39
CA LEU A 45 -4.92 -1.62 -7.91
C LEU A 45 -6.09 -2.17 -7.10
N PRO A 46 -7.14 -1.38 -6.85
CA PRO A 46 -8.30 -1.87 -6.11
C PRO A 46 -8.97 -3.02 -6.86
N THR A 47 -9.39 -4.04 -6.13
CA THR A 47 -10.22 -5.11 -6.69
C THR A 47 -11.55 -4.56 -7.18
N ARG A 48 -12.22 -5.27 -8.09
CA ARG A 48 -13.52 -4.85 -8.66
C ARG A 48 -14.59 -4.57 -7.59
N ASN A 49 -14.57 -5.32 -6.50
CA ASN A 49 -15.47 -5.15 -5.35
C ASN A 49 -14.95 -4.14 -4.31
N GLY A 50 -13.75 -3.59 -4.49
CA GLY A 50 -13.17 -2.56 -3.63
C GLY A 50 -12.76 -3.02 -2.24
N THR A 51 -12.64 -4.33 -1.99
CA THR A 51 -12.33 -4.88 -0.66
C THR A 51 -10.84 -5.05 -0.39
N ALA A 52 -10.00 -4.98 -1.43
CA ALA A 52 -8.55 -5.13 -1.34
C ALA A 52 -7.86 -4.36 -2.48
N TYR A 53 -6.53 -4.26 -2.42
CA TYR A 53 -5.70 -3.85 -3.55
C TYR A 53 -4.75 -4.99 -3.93
N VAL A 54 -4.57 -5.23 -5.23
CA VAL A 54 -3.79 -6.36 -5.77
C VAL A 54 -2.74 -5.83 -6.72
N GLY A 55 -1.55 -6.42 -6.67
CA GLY A 55 -0.47 -6.15 -7.62
C GLY A 55 0.38 -7.39 -7.87
N ASN A 56 1.32 -7.27 -8.80
CA ASN A 56 2.30 -8.31 -9.09
C ASN A 56 3.71 -7.78 -8.81
N ALA A 57 4.46 -8.50 -7.98
CA ALA A 57 5.86 -8.23 -7.71
C ALA A 57 6.67 -9.50 -7.97
N MET A 58 7.69 -9.39 -8.82
CA MET A 58 8.59 -10.51 -9.16
C MET A 58 7.83 -11.78 -9.59
N GLY A 59 6.75 -11.64 -10.36
CA GLY A 59 5.94 -12.76 -10.84
C GLY A 59 5.01 -13.37 -9.79
N ARG A 60 4.83 -12.71 -8.63
CA ARG A 60 3.94 -13.17 -7.56
C ARG A 60 2.83 -12.15 -7.31
N GLU A 61 1.61 -12.64 -7.20
CA GLU A 61 0.49 -11.82 -6.75
C GLU A 61 0.66 -11.49 -5.26
N ILE A 62 0.46 -10.21 -4.95
CA ILE A 62 0.43 -9.68 -3.60
C ILE A 62 -0.86 -8.90 -3.37
N VAL A 63 -1.41 -9.01 -2.17
CA VAL A 63 -2.70 -8.44 -1.79
C VAL A 63 -2.52 -7.56 -0.55
N TYR A 64 -2.93 -6.31 -0.65
CA TYR A 64 -3.16 -5.45 0.50
C TYR A 64 -4.63 -5.58 0.91
N GLU A 65 -4.86 -6.25 2.04
CA GLU A 65 -6.20 -6.57 2.55
C GLU A 65 -6.83 -5.37 3.28
N ARG A 66 -7.01 -4.27 2.54
CA ARG A 66 -7.76 -3.09 2.99
C ARG A 66 -8.74 -2.66 1.91
N SER A 67 -9.95 -2.32 2.36
CA SER A 67 -10.97 -1.81 1.46
C SER A 67 -10.62 -0.40 0.99
N ARG A 68 -11.19 -0.01 -0.15
CA ARG A 68 -11.09 1.36 -0.66
C ARG A 68 -11.64 2.38 0.33
N GLU A 69 -12.67 2.02 1.09
CA GLU A 69 -13.26 2.88 2.12
C GLU A 69 -12.32 3.08 3.31
N ASP A 70 -11.66 2.02 3.78
CA ASP A 70 -10.63 2.12 4.82
C ASP A 70 -9.49 3.03 4.39
N VAL A 71 -9.00 2.88 3.15
CA VAL A 71 -7.95 3.73 2.59
C VAL A 71 -8.41 5.18 2.48
N LYS A 72 -9.67 5.42 2.11
CA LYS A 72 -10.25 6.77 2.08
C LYS A 72 -10.29 7.40 3.47
N ALA A 73 -10.72 6.65 4.49
CA ALA A 73 -10.74 7.12 5.87
C ALA A 73 -9.32 7.41 6.39
N ASP A 74 -8.35 6.57 6.02
CA ASP A 74 -6.95 6.75 6.36
C ASP A 74 -6.35 8.03 5.76
N LEU A 75 -6.59 8.26 4.46
CA LEU A 75 -6.18 9.48 3.77
C LEU A 75 -6.84 10.73 4.37
N ALA A 76 -8.13 10.66 4.71
CA ALA A 76 -8.84 11.77 5.35
C ALA A 76 -8.26 12.11 6.72
N ARG A 77 -7.94 11.09 7.54
CA ARG A 77 -7.24 11.29 8.83
C ARG A 77 -5.88 11.92 8.61
N ALA A 78 -5.07 11.38 7.70
CA ALA A 78 -3.73 11.90 7.40
C ALA A 78 -3.75 13.34 6.90
N ALA A 79 -4.75 13.72 6.10
CA ALA A 79 -4.95 15.09 5.66
C ALA A 79 -5.32 16.03 6.83
N GLY A 80 -6.22 15.61 7.71
CA GLY A 80 -6.57 16.36 8.92
C GLY A 80 -5.37 16.56 9.87
N PHE A 81 -4.49 15.57 10.01
CA PHE A 81 -3.26 15.71 10.80
C PHE A 81 -2.25 16.70 10.20
N ARG A 82 -2.24 16.89 8.88
CA ARG A 82 -1.34 17.87 8.23
C ARG A 82 -1.76 19.30 8.53
N ASP A 83 -3.06 19.56 8.65
CA ASP A 83 -3.60 20.88 8.97
C ASP A 83 -3.15 21.37 10.37
N PHE A 84 -3.07 20.46 11.34
CA PHE A 84 -2.64 20.77 12.71
C PHE A 84 -1.13 21.03 12.87
N LYS A 85 -0.28 20.66 11.91
CA LYS A 85 1.18 20.82 12.02
C LYS A 85 1.69 22.15 11.45
N ALA A 86 0.80 23.02 10.97
CA ALA A 86 1.13 24.36 10.51
C ALA A 86 0.97 25.39 11.65
N THR A 87 1.85 25.38 12.65
CA THR A 87 2.08 26.51 13.57
C THR A 87 3.50 26.44 14.12
#